data_AF-A0A1S9IGD0-F1
#
_entry.id   AF-A0A1S9IGD0-F1
#
_cell.length_a   1.000
_cell.length_b   1.000
_cell.length_c   1.000
_cell.angle_alpha   90.00
_cell.angle_beta   90.00
_cell.angle_gamma   90.00
#
_symmetry.space_group_name_H-M   'P 1'
#
loop_
_entity.id
_entity.type
_entity.pdbx_description
1 polymer ?
#
loop_
_entity_poly.entity_id
_entity_poly.type
_entity_poly.pdbx_seq_one_letter_code
_entity_poly.pdbx_strand_id
1 'polypeptide(L)'
;MLCYKDRKKLQEKLEELYCNDCDIIICGSCCDAATSICDCCVNPMEILLNQLINILPAAATIQVTLDTGEVQSFQVNQVVSINDSIINIQNTNFISICNISRVRWRDITTISQLNLVPAGCTCEECDCCERPLRENLSNFINENIALQFEGQQDPNISQSLTVRRVGLGIVVGENVTDGAPDAYSICKISRFNAI
;
A
#
# COMPACT_ATOMS: atom_id res chain seq x y z
N MET A 1 -9.77 -26.38 -28.89
CA MET A 1 -8.69 -25.54 -28.29
C MET A 1 -9.17 -24.10 -28.36
N LEU A 2 -9.57 -23.50 -27.25
CA LEU A 2 -10.10 -22.12 -27.21
C LEU A 2 -8.99 -21.11 -27.49
N CYS A 3 -9.28 -20.06 -28.26
CA CYS A 3 -8.33 -19.00 -28.56
C CYS A 3 -7.97 -18.24 -27.26
N TYR A 4 -6.73 -17.74 -27.15
CA TYR A 4 -6.25 -17.05 -25.93
C TYR A 4 -7.17 -15.89 -25.51
N LYS A 5 -7.74 -15.18 -26.49
CA LYS A 5 -8.68 -14.07 -26.28
C LYS A 5 -10.03 -14.52 -25.70
N ASP A 6 -10.47 -15.72 -26.08
CA ASP A 6 -11.71 -16.32 -25.57
C ASP A 6 -11.50 -16.88 -24.16
N ARG A 7 -10.31 -17.41 -23.86
CA ARG A 7 -9.91 -17.79 -22.49
C ARG A 7 -9.90 -16.61 -21.54
N LYS A 8 -9.36 -15.47 -21.97
CA LYS A 8 -9.33 -14.24 -21.14
C LYS A 8 -10.74 -13.72 -20.87
N LYS A 9 -11.59 -13.63 -21.90
CA LYS A 9 -13.01 -13.27 -21.73
C LYS A 9 -13.79 -14.25 -20.86
N LEU A 10 -13.44 -15.54 -20.91
CA LEU A 10 -14.05 -16.56 -20.05
C LEU A 10 -13.58 -16.44 -18.61
N GLN A 11 -12.30 -16.09 -18.36
CA GLN A 11 -11.81 -15.80 -17.01
C GLN A 11 -12.41 -14.51 -16.45
N GLU A 12 -12.47 -13.43 -17.23
CA GLU A 12 -13.14 -12.18 -16.86
C GLU A 12 -14.62 -12.44 -16.53
N LYS A 13 -15.32 -13.26 -17.33
CA LYS A 13 -16.69 -13.68 -17.02
C LYS A 13 -16.81 -14.62 -15.82
N LEU A 14 -15.80 -15.44 -15.55
CA LEU A 14 -15.78 -16.30 -14.37
C LEU A 14 -15.58 -15.46 -13.11
N GLU A 15 -14.67 -14.48 -13.17
CA GLU A 15 -14.39 -13.52 -12.10
C GLU A 15 -15.59 -12.61 -11.85
N GLU A 16 -16.28 -12.15 -12.91
CA GLU A 16 -17.59 -11.49 -12.80
C GLU A 16 -18.64 -12.43 -12.18
N LEU A 17 -18.66 -13.73 -12.52
CA LEU A 17 -19.57 -14.71 -11.91
C LEU A 17 -19.27 -14.93 -10.42
N TYR A 18 -18.00 -15.01 -10.03
CA TYR A 18 -17.60 -15.15 -8.62
C TYR A 18 -17.90 -13.88 -7.81
N CYS A 19 -17.87 -12.71 -8.46
CA CYS A 19 -18.32 -11.45 -7.87
C CYS A 19 -19.86 -11.39 -7.77
N ASN A 20 -20.57 -11.92 -8.77
CA ASN A 20 -22.04 -11.96 -8.82
C ASN A 20 -22.64 -13.13 -8.01
N ASP A 21 -21.89 -14.17 -7.66
CA ASP A 21 -22.35 -15.24 -6.75
C ASP A 21 -22.50 -14.75 -5.29
N CYS A 22 -22.18 -13.46 -5.04
CA CYS A 22 -22.66 -12.71 -3.88
C CYS A 22 -24.18 -12.43 -3.90
N ASP A 23 -24.92 -12.79 -4.97
CA ASP A 23 -26.39 -12.63 -5.08
C ASP A 23 -27.21 -13.75 -4.41
N ILE A 24 -26.58 -14.71 -3.72
CA ILE A 24 -27.30 -15.65 -2.87
C ILE A 24 -27.22 -15.19 -1.42
N ILE A 25 -28.41 -14.96 -0.86
CA ILE A 25 -28.83 -14.44 0.46
C ILE A 25 -28.23 -15.21 1.67
N ILE A 26 -26.94 -15.50 1.66
CA ILE A 26 -26.19 -16.18 2.73
C ILE A 26 -24.95 -15.37 3.17
N CYS A 27 -24.52 -14.35 2.42
CA CYS A 27 -23.45 -13.43 2.85
C CYS A 27 -24.01 -12.13 3.46
N GLY A 28 -24.55 -12.21 4.68
CA GLY A 28 -25.00 -11.04 5.45
C GLY A 28 -23.88 -10.15 6.01
N SER A 29 -22.78 -9.92 5.29
CA SER A 29 -21.69 -9.05 5.78
C SER A 29 -20.70 -8.53 4.73
N CYS A 30 -20.87 -8.78 3.42
CA CYS A 30 -19.80 -8.46 2.44
C CYS A 30 -19.96 -7.12 1.73
N CYS A 31 -21.06 -6.38 1.94
CA CYS A 31 -21.42 -5.23 1.09
C CYS A 31 -22.01 -4.02 1.85
N ASP A 32 -21.68 -3.80 3.13
CA ASP A 32 -22.34 -2.76 3.95
C ASP A 32 -21.48 -1.53 4.29
N ALA A 33 -20.31 -1.34 3.68
CA ALA A 33 -19.55 -0.11 3.85
C ALA A 33 -18.92 0.32 2.54
N ALA A 34 -19.45 1.40 1.94
CA ALA A 34 -18.82 2.10 0.83
C ALA A 34 -17.39 2.50 1.21
N THR A 35 -16.42 1.74 0.73
CA THR A 35 -14.99 2.01 0.81
C THR A 35 -14.63 3.04 -0.26
N SER A 36 -14.42 4.27 0.19
CA SER A 36 -13.81 5.33 -0.61
C SER A 36 -12.33 5.01 -0.85
N ILE A 37 -11.65 5.77 -1.73
CA ILE A 37 -10.18 5.67 -1.87
C ILE A 37 -9.43 5.82 -0.52
N CYS A 38 -10.05 6.48 0.46
CA CYS A 38 -9.55 6.57 1.82
C CYS A 38 -9.49 5.20 2.51
N ASP A 39 -10.42 4.30 2.24
CA ASP A 39 -10.57 3.07 3.00
C ASP A 39 -9.60 1.96 2.53
N CYS A 40 -9.25 1.90 1.25
CA CYS A 40 -8.29 0.89 0.78
C CYS A 40 -6.83 1.29 0.88
N CYS A 41 -6.46 2.57 0.83
CA CYS A 41 -5.05 2.98 0.86
C CYS A 41 -4.65 3.80 2.09
N VAL A 42 -5.56 4.60 2.65
CA VAL A 42 -5.25 5.44 3.82
C VAL A 42 -5.32 4.62 5.10
N ASN A 43 -6.37 3.81 5.28
CA ASN A 43 -6.50 2.96 6.46
C ASN A 43 -5.34 1.95 6.61
N PRO A 44 -4.93 1.19 5.56
CA PRO A 44 -3.75 0.34 5.69
C PRO A 44 -2.47 1.12 6.02
N MET A 45 -2.34 2.37 5.56
CA MET A 45 -1.16 3.20 5.83
C MET A 45 -1.15 3.70 7.27
N GLU A 46 -2.31 4.06 7.81
CA GLU A 46 -2.50 4.37 9.23
C GLU A 46 -2.15 3.17 10.11
N ILE A 47 -2.63 1.97 9.75
CA ILE A 47 -2.33 0.73 10.45
C ILE A 47 -0.83 0.42 10.40
N LEU A 48 -0.17 0.62 9.24
CA LEU A 48 1.27 0.45 9.11
C LEU A 48 2.03 1.39 10.04
N LEU A 49 1.71 2.69 10.02
CA LEU A 49 2.39 3.69 10.84
C LEU A 49 2.20 3.41 12.34
N ASN A 50 0.99 3.03 12.76
CA ASN A 50 0.70 2.60 14.13
C ASN A 50 1.53 1.37 14.52
N GLN A 51 1.76 0.41 13.62
CA GLN A 51 2.64 -0.72 13.90
C GLN A 51 4.10 -0.27 14.03
N LEU A 52 4.58 0.60 13.13
CA LEU A 52 5.96 1.08 13.14
C LEU A 52 6.31 1.81 14.44
N ILE A 53 5.43 2.67 14.97
CA ILE A 53 5.70 3.38 16.23
C ILE A 53 5.74 2.43 17.45
N ASN A 54 5.09 1.26 17.37
CA ASN A 54 5.08 0.26 18.44
C ASN A 54 6.24 -0.74 18.34
N ILE A 55 6.76 -0.96 17.13
CA ILE A 55 7.85 -1.91 16.86
C ILE A 55 9.22 -1.23 16.96
N LEU A 56 9.32 0.01 16.47
CA LEU A 56 10.59 0.70 16.36
C LEU A 56 11.03 1.33 17.71
N PRO A 57 12.35 1.43 17.96
CA PRO A 57 12.85 2.18 19.11
C PRO A 57 12.40 3.64 19.12
N ALA A 58 12.23 4.21 20.31
CA ALA A 58 11.80 5.60 20.51
C ALA A 58 12.61 6.65 19.71
N ALA A 59 13.93 6.42 19.53
CA ALA A 59 14.82 7.32 18.79
C ALA A 59 14.92 7.01 17.28
N ALA A 60 14.23 5.95 16.80
CA ALA A 60 14.22 5.60 15.39
C ALA A 60 13.53 6.68 14.56
N THR A 61 14.04 6.92 13.37
CA THR A 61 13.49 7.89 12.42
C THR A 61 12.58 7.21 11.43
N ILE A 62 11.39 7.77 11.25
CA ILE A 62 10.48 7.48 10.15
C ILE A 62 10.54 8.66 9.19
N GLN A 63 10.68 8.36 7.91
CA GLN A 63 10.65 9.33 6.83
C GLN A 63 9.41 9.07 5.99
N VAL A 64 8.63 10.11 5.71
CA VAL A 64 7.48 10.05 4.82
C VAL A 64 7.71 10.94 3.62
N THR A 65 7.28 10.48 2.44
CA THR A 65 7.23 11.28 1.22
C THR A 65 5.78 11.54 0.88
N LEU A 66 5.42 12.81 0.77
CA LEU A 66 4.09 13.25 0.36
C LEU A 66 3.95 13.20 -1.16
N ASP A 67 2.72 13.18 -1.67
CA ASP A 67 2.40 13.24 -3.09
C ASP A 67 2.84 14.54 -3.78
N THR A 68 3.04 15.61 -3.01
CA THR A 68 3.69 16.86 -3.44
C THR A 68 5.21 16.72 -3.63
N GLY A 69 5.77 15.62 -3.15
CA GLY A 69 7.19 15.30 -3.12
C GLY A 69 7.97 15.88 -1.96
N GLU A 70 7.31 16.62 -1.07
CA GLU A 70 7.90 17.00 0.21
C GLU A 70 8.26 15.75 1.02
N VAL A 71 9.45 15.78 1.62
CA VAL A 71 9.94 14.70 2.47
C VAL A 71 10.03 15.19 3.90
N GLN A 72 9.30 14.56 4.80
CA GLN A 72 9.31 14.87 6.23
C GLN A 72 9.89 13.71 7.02
N SER A 73 10.68 14.02 8.05
CA SER A 73 11.30 13.03 8.92
C SER A 73 11.02 13.37 10.37
N PHE A 74 10.65 12.36 11.15
CA PHE A 74 10.38 12.50 12.58
C PHE A 74 10.83 11.25 13.33
N GLN A 75 11.09 11.40 14.63
CA GLN A 75 11.38 10.28 15.51
C GLN A 75 10.10 9.70 16.12
N VAL A 76 10.12 8.40 16.43
CA VAL A 76 8.96 7.71 17.02
C VAL A 76 8.47 8.41 18.30
N ASN A 77 9.38 8.84 19.17
CA ASN A 77 9.05 9.55 20.41
C ASN A 77 8.47 10.97 20.24
N GLN A 78 8.48 11.51 19.02
CA GLN A 78 7.86 12.79 18.69
C GLN A 78 6.39 12.65 18.30
N VAL A 79 5.96 11.43 17.95
CA VAL A 79 4.58 11.14 17.58
C VAL A 79 3.72 11.13 18.84
N VAL A 80 2.69 12.00 18.85
CA VAL A 80 1.71 12.10 19.93
C VAL A 80 0.55 11.14 19.69
N SER A 81 0.06 11.11 18.45
CA SER A 81 -1.05 10.23 18.04
C SER A 81 -1.02 9.97 16.54
N ILE A 82 -1.57 8.84 16.14
CA ILE A 82 -1.91 8.51 14.75
C ILE A 82 -3.35 8.00 14.76
N ASN A 83 -4.27 8.86 14.35
CA ASN A 83 -5.71 8.59 14.32
C ASN A 83 -6.40 9.51 13.32
N ASP A 84 -7.61 9.13 12.90
CA ASP A 84 -8.44 9.91 11.97
C ASP A 84 -7.66 10.35 10.71
N SER A 85 -6.79 9.47 10.20
CA SER A 85 -5.92 9.70 9.04
C SER A 85 -4.93 10.86 9.19
N ILE A 86 -4.57 11.22 10.43
CA ILE A 86 -3.63 12.29 10.74
C ILE A 86 -2.53 11.78 11.67
N ILE A 87 -1.28 12.11 11.32
CA ILE A 87 -0.13 11.98 12.22
C ILE A 87 0.02 13.30 12.96
N ASN A 88 -0.05 13.28 14.28
CA ASN A 88 0.25 14.42 15.14
C ASN A 88 1.66 14.29 15.71
N ILE A 89 2.53 15.22 15.36
CA ILE A 89 3.92 15.28 15.80
C ILE A 89 4.08 16.50 16.71
N GLN A 90 4.35 16.23 18.00
CA GLN A 90 4.57 17.23 19.06
C GLN A 90 3.48 18.31 19.19
N ASN A 91 2.25 18.10 18.68
CA ASN A 91 1.18 19.09 18.60
C ASN A 91 1.50 20.35 17.77
N THR A 92 2.53 20.30 16.93
CA THR A 92 2.99 21.44 16.12
C THR A 92 3.08 21.12 14.63
N ASN A 93 3.23 19.85 14.27
CA ASN A 93 3.24 19.40 12.89
C ASN A 93 2.20 18.28 12.69
N PHE A 94 1.42 18.40 11.62
CA PHE A 94 0.33 17.49 11.30
C PHE A 94 0.47 17.02 9.86
N ILE A 95 0.51 15.70 9.67
CA ILE A 95 0.64 15.09 8.33
C ILE A 95 -0.62 14.30 8.03
N SER A 96 -1.30 14.66 6.94
CA SER A 96 -2.41 13.86 6.42
C SER A 96 -1.89 12.58 5.79
N ILE A 97 -2.38 11.42 6.24
CA ILE A 97 -2.01 10.10 5.72
C ILE A 97 -2.49 9.95 4.27
N CYS A 98 -3.57 10.65 3.88
CA CYS A 98 -4.08 10.66 2.50
C CYS A 98 -3.05 11.11 1.47
N ASN A 99 -2.12 11.98 1.89
CA ASN A 99 -1.11 12.54 1.00
C ASN A 99 0.20 11.75 1.05
N ILE A 100 0.32 10.70 1.88
CA ILE A 100 1.55 9.91 1.99
C ILE A 100 1.62 8.91 0.83
N SER A 101 2.67 9.05 0.02
CA SER A 101 2.99 8.08 -1.04
C SER A 101 3.94 7.00 -0.56
N ARG A 102 4.89 7.35 0.31
CA ARG A 102 5.94 6.45 0.78
C ARG A 102 6.23 6.66 2.26
N VAL A 103 6.48 5.56 2.96
CA VAL A 103 7.04 5.52 4.31
C VAL A 103 8.35 4.73 4.28
N ARG A 104 9.41 5.30 4.84
CA ARG A 104 10.74 4.71 4.94
C ARG A 104 11.22 4.69 6.38
N TRP A 105 11.90 3.62 6.76
CA TRP A 105 12.60 3.52 8.05
C TRP A 105 13.90 2.73 7.87
N ARG A 106 14.66 2.48 8.94
CA ARG A 106 16.03 1.92 8.83
C ARG A 106 16.13 0.40 9.04
N ASP A 107 15.42 -0.15 10.01
CA ASP A 107 15.61 -1.55 10.42
C ASP A 107 14.82 -2.52 9.53
N ILE A 108 15.51 -3.20 8.62
CA ILE A 108 14.92 -4.14 7.66
C ILE A 108 14.25 -5.35 8.32
N THR A 109 14.69 -5.76 9.51
CA THR A 109 14.18 -6.96 10.20
C THR A 109 12.71 -6.82 10.58
N THR A 110 12.25 -5.59 10.75
CA THR A 110 10.88 -5.24 11.10
C THR A 110 9.86 -5.61 10.01
N ILE A 111 10.24 -5.76 8.73
CA ILE A 111 9.30 -6.18 7.66
C ILE A 111 8.61 -7.50 8.03
N SER A 112 9.34 -8.42 8.67
CA SER A 112 8.82 -9.71 9.12
C SER A 112 7.82 -9.61 10.27
N GLN A 113 7.86 -8.50 11.03
CA GLN A 113 7.03 -8.25 12.20
C GLN A 113 5.73 -7.51 11.85
N LEU A 114 5.65 -6.92 10.67
CA LEU A 114 4.45 -6.22 10.21
C LEU A 114 3.29 -7.21 10.00
N ASN A 115 2.07 -6.75 10.25
CA ASN A 115 0.83 -7.44 9.92
C ASN A 115 0.07 -6.54 8.96
N LEU A 116 0.29 -6.75 7.65
CA LEU A 116 -0.43 -6.01 6.63
C LEU A 116 -1.90 -6.46 6.60
N VAL A 117 -2.79 -5.51 6.36
CA VAL A 117 -4.20 -5.79 6.17
C VAL A 117 -4.33 -6.76 4.98
N PRO A 118 -4.94 -7.94 5.16
CA PRO A 118 -5.14 -8.86 4.06
C PRO A 118 -6.06 -8.24 3.00
N ALA A 119 -5.86 -8.61 1.74
CA ALA A 119 -6.80 -8.24 0.70
C ALA A 119 -8.16 -8.91 0.99
N GLY A 120 -9.17 -8.09 1.29
CA GLY A 120 -10.55 -8.53 1.28
C GLY A 120 -11.13 -8.42 -0.13
N CYS A 121 -12.07 -9.29 -0.48
CA CYS A 121 -12.89 -9.08 -1.66
C CYS A 121 -13.97 -8.05 -1.31
N THR A 122 -13.84 -6.84 -1.82
CA THR A 122 -14.91 -5.85 -1.88
C THR A 122 -15.43 -5.76 -3.32
N CYS A 123 -16.47 -4.96 -3.57
CA CYS A 123 -17.02 -4.74 -4.91
C CYS A 123 -17.13 -3.23 -5.20
N GLU A 124 -16.07 -2.45 -4.93
CA GLU A 124 -16.15 -0.98 -4.84
C GLU A 124 -15.01 -0.24 -5.57
N GLU A 125 -14.88 1.09 -5.45
CA GLU A 125 -13.93 1.91 -6.23
C GLU A 125 -12.47 1.44 -6.09
N CYS A 126 -12.10 0.92 -4.92
CA CYS A 126 -10.80 0.33 -4.66
C CYS A 126 -10.51 -0.87 -5.56
N ASP A 127 -11.52 -1.61 -5.99
CA ASP A 127 -11.38 -2.75 -6.89
C ASP A 127 -11.05 -2.36 -8.34
N CYS A 128 -11.24 -1.09 -8.72
CA CYS A 128 -11.00 -0.63 -10.08
C CYS A 128 -9.54 -0.27 -10.36
N CYS A 129 -8.85 0.35 -9.39
CA CYS A 129 -7.47 0.83 -9.58
C CYS A 129 -6.47 0.15 -8.65
N GLU A 130 -6.81 -0.01 -7.36
CA GLU A 130 -5.91 -0.60 -6.37
C GLU A 130 -5.77 -2.10 -6.60
N ARG A 131 -6.90 -2.83 -6.71
CA ARG A 131 -6.89 -4.29 -6.79
C ARG A 131 -6.05 -4.82 -7.97
N PRO A 132 -6.24 -4.36 -9.23
CA PRO A 132 -5.44 -4.89 -10.33
C PRO A 132 -3.95 -4.64 -10.11
N LEU A 133 -3.59 -3.47 -9.58
CA LEU A 133 -2.20 -3.13 -9.32
C LEU A 133 -1.60 -3.99 -8.19
N ARG A 134 -2.34 -4.17 -7.10
CA ARG A 134 -1.98 -5.03 -5.96
C ARG A 134 -1.79 -6.49 -6.38
N GLU A 135 -2.72 -7.04 -7.15
CA GLU A 135 -2.64 -8.42 -7.65
C GLU A 135 -1.44 -8.62 -8.58
N ASN A 136 -1.17 -7.63 -9.44
CA ASN A 136 0.02 -7.66 -10.27
C ASN A 136 1.31 -7.58 -9.43
N LEU A 137 1.40 -6.66 -8.47
CA LEU A 137 2.55 -6.54 -7.54
C LEU A 137 2.77 -7.81 -6.72
N SER A 138 1.70 -8.52 -6.36
CA SER A 138 1.78 -9.78 -5.60
C SER A 138 2.52 -10.88 -6.37
N ASN A 139 2.53 -10.84 -7.71
CA ASN A 139 3.31 -11.77 -8.52
C ASN A 139 4.82 -11.51 -8.48
N PHE A 140 5.25 -10.36 -7.94
CA PHE A 140 6.66 -9.96 -7.85
C PHE A 140 7.22 -10.09 -6.43
N ILE A 141 6.53 -10.77 -5.51
CA ILE A 141 7.07 -11.02 -4.17
C ILE A 141 8.40 -11.79 -4.28
N ASN A 142 9.42 -11.27 -3.61
CA ASN A 142 10.84 -11.63 -3.67
C ASN A 142 11.58 -11.29 -4.95
N GLU A 143 10.95 -10.57 -5.88
CA GLU A 143 11.56 -10.05 -7.10
C GLU A 143 11.88 -8.56 -7.00
N ASN A 144 12.77 -8.10 -7.87
CA ASN A 144 13.09 -6.68 -8.00
C ASN A 144 12.15 -6.00 -8.99
N ILE A 145 11.63 -4.85 -8.59
CA ILE A 145 10.85 -3.96 -9.46
C ILE A 145 11.43 -2.55 -9.44
N ALA A 146 11.23 -1.82 -10.52
CA ALA A 146 11.42 -0.39 -10.63
C ALA A 146 10.05 0.28 -10.59
N LEU A 147 9.75 1.03 -9.51
CA LEU A 147 8.47 1.70 -9.30
C LEU A 147 8.57 3.23 -9.47
N GLN A 148 7.47 3.84 -9.89
CA GLN A 148 7.26 5.28 -9.94
C GLN A 148 6.00 5.60 -9.12
N PHE A 149 6.05 6.68 -8.35
CA PHE A 149 4.98 7.07 -7.46
C PHE A 149 4.83 8.60 -7.40
N GLU A 150 3.65 9.07 -6.98
CA GLU A 150 3.36 10.50 -6.80
C GLU A 150 4.28 11.10 -5.73
N GLY A 151 4.80 12.29 -6.00
CA GLY A 151 5.76 12.96 -5.11
C GLY A 151 7.20 12.51 -5.30
N GLN A 152 7.48 11.67 -6.28
CA GLN A 152 8.86 11.41 -6.64
C GLN A 152 9.51 12.67 -7.26
N GLN A 153 10.70 13.03 -6.76
CA GLN A 153 11.42 14.26 -7.13
C GLN A 153 11.78 14.32 -8.63
N ASP A 154 12.14 13.18 -9.23
CA ASP A 154 12.30 13.04 -10.68
C ASP A 154 11.38 11.93 -11.19
N PRO A 155 10.35 12.25 -11.99
CA PRO A 155 9.40 11.26 -12.53
C PRO A 155 10.04 10.32 -13.56
N ASN A 156 11.25 10.62 -14.04
CA ASN A 156 11.97 9.77 -15.00
C ASN A 156 12.87 8.73 -14.32
N ILE A 157 13.20 8.94 -13.05
CA ILE A 157 13.91 7.95 -12.26
C ILE A 157 12.88 6.94 -11.76
N SER A 158 13.26 5.69 -11.55
CA SER A 158 12.39 4.71 -10.90
C SER A 158 13.08 4.26 -9.63
N GLN A 159 12.31 4.06 -8.57
CA GLN A 159 12.82 3.55 -7.32
C GLN A 159 12.86 2.02 -7.38
N SER A 160 14.05 1.45 -7.22
CA SER A 160 14.23 0.00 -7.22
C SER A 160 13.89 -0.57 -5.84
N LEU A 161 13.01 -1.57 -5.83
CA LEU A 161 12.48 -2.22 -4.64
C LEU A 161 12.47 -3.75 -4.84
N THR A 162 13.05 -4.50 -3.90
CA THR A 162 12.77 -5.92 -3.76
C THR A 162 11.45 -6.07 -3.01
N VAL A 163 10.40 -6.51 -3.68
CA VAL A 163 9.08 -6.65 -3.04
C VAL A 163 9.16 -7.75 -2.00
N ARG A 164 8.73 -7.47 -0.77
CA ARG A 164 8.71 -8.48 0.30
C ARG A 164 7.30 -8.89 0.65
N ARG A 165 6.38 -7.93 0.70
CA ARG A 165 4.99 -8.16 1.10
C ARG A 165 4.06 -7.22 0.37
N VAL A 166 2.89 -7.71 0.06
CA VAL A 166 1.80 -6.94 -0.54
C VAL A 166 0.56 -7.18 0.30
N GLY A 167 -0.11 -6.11 0.73
CA GLY A 167 -1.37 -6.14 1.44
C GLY A 167 -2.37 -5.22 0.78
N LEU A 168 -3.55 -5.04 1.38
CA LEU A 168 -4.52 -4.05 0.91
C LEU A 168 -3.88 -2.66 0.90
N GLY A 169 -3.91 -1.98 -0.25
CA GLY A 169 -3.46 -0.61 -0.45
C GLY A 169 -1.97 -0.35 -0.32
N ILE A 170 -1.16 -1.36 0.02
CA ILE A 170 0.24 -1.17 0.38
C ILE A 170 1.11 -2.29 -0.19
N VAL A 171 2.26 -1.87 -0.74
CA VAL A 171 3.40 -2.75 -1.00
C VAL A 171 4.56 -2.36 -0.08
N VAL A 172 5.16 -3.36 0.57
CA VAL A 172 6.35 -3.22 1.42
C VAL A 172 7.50 -4.00 0.81
N GLY A 173 8.67 -3.38 0.78
CA GLY A 173 9.87 -4.01 0.24
C GLY A 173 11.15 -3.43 0.80
N GLU A 174 12.24 -3.96 0.28
CA GLU A 174 13.60 -3.55 0.59
C GLU A 174 14.13 -2.69 -0.56
N ASN A 175 14.58 -1.48 -0.27
CA ASN A 175 15.15 -0.63 -1.29
C ASN A 175 16.47 -1.24 -1.80
N VAL A 176 16.59 -1.43 -3.11
CA VAL A 176 17.74 -2.14 -3.69
C VAL A 176 19.04 -1.33 -3.55
N THR A 177 18.95 0.00 -3.42
CA THR A 177 20.14 0.87 -3.36
C THR A 177 20.81 0.87 -1.99
N ASP A 178 20.02 0.91 -0.91
CA ASP A 178 20.54 1.09 0.45
C ASP A 178 20.05 0.03 1.47
N GLY A 179 19.24 -0.94 1.03
CA GLY A 179 18.69 -2.00 1.87
C GLY A 179 17.65 -1.52 2.88
N ALA A 180 17.26 -0.24 2.84
CA ALA A 180 16.30 0.29 3.80
C ALA A 180 14.88 -0.16 3.44
N PRO A 181 14.06 -0.52 4.43
CA PRO A 181 12.66 -0.85 4.21
C PRO A 181 11.87 0.37 3.74
N ASP A 182 11.08 0.16 2.69
CA ASP A 182 10.13 1.12 2.15
C ASP A 182 8.74 0.49 2.08
N ALA A 183 7.73 1.28 2.40
CA ALA A 183 6.33 0.99 2.12
C ALA A 183 5.77 2.06 1.19
N TYR A 184 4.99 1.64 0.19
CA TYR A 184 4.35 2.53 -0.77
C TYR A 184 2.84 2.34 -0.72
N SER A 185 2.11 3.46 -0.77
CA SER A 185 0.68 3.46 -1.04
C SER A 185 0.46 3.05 -2.50
N ILE A 186 -0.25 1.95 -2.73
CA ILE A 186 -0.55 1.44 -4.07
C ILE A 186 -1.35 2.46 -4.87
N CYS A 187 -2.25 3.22 -4.22
CA CYS A 187 -3.01 4.29 -4.86
C CYS A 187 -2.15 5.47 -5.34
N LYS A 188 -0.89 5.54 -4.90
CA LYS A 188 0.07 6.59 -5.30
C LYS A 188 1.11 6.07 -6.28
N ILE A 189 1.07 4.79 -6.66
CA ILE A 189 1.96 4.22 -7.67
C ILE A 189 1.38 4.53 -9.06
N SER A 190 2.17 5.20 -9.89
CA SER A 190 1.79 5.53 -11.27
C SER A 190 2.22 4.45 -12.27
N ARG A 191 3.34 3.76 -11.98
CA ARG A 191 3.91 2.73 -12.85
C ARG A 191 4.88 1.84 -12.08
N PHE A 192 5.01 0.59 -12.50
CA PHE A 192 6.16 -0.24 -12.13
C PHE A 192 6.56 -1.16 -13.30
N ASN A 193 7.80 -1.64 -13.30
CA ASN A 193 8.29 -2.64 -14.24
C ASN A 193 9.22 -3.63 -13.49
N ALA A 194 9.24 -4.89 -13.91
CA ALA A 194 10.23 -5.86 -13.42
C ALA A 194 11.64 -5.52 -13.92
N ILE A 195 12.67 -5.79 -13.12
CA ILE A 195 14.08 -5.52 -13.44
C ILE A 195 15.02 -6.67 -13.09
#